data_AF-A0A962QKG9-F1
#
_entry.id   AF-A0A962QKG9-F1
#
_cell.length_a   1.000
_cell.length_b   1.000
_cell.length_c   1.000
_cell.angle_alpha   90.00
_cell.angle_beta   90.00
_cell.angle_gamma   90.00
#
_symmetry.space_group_name_H-M   'P 1'
#
loop_
_entity.id
_entity.type
_entity.pdbx_description
1 polymer ?
#
loop_
_entity_poly.entity_id
_entity_poly.type
_entity_poly.pdbx_seq_one_letter_code
_entity_poly.pdbx_strand_id
1 'polypeptide(L)'
;MDDAIAWIIIVGFYAPLHYLLPLLVVFITGRESERARRDLMRRALIDSTLSMLVAFAIVITLTRLGHMLPAMLMLLVSMLYPFLRIWLHRREITGS
;
A
#
# COMPACT_ATOMS: atom_id res chain seq x y z
N MET A 1 -10.81 -10.53 20.32
CA MET A 1 -11.02 -9.09 20.03
C MET A 1 -12.30 -9.02 19.25
N ASP A 2 -13.19 -8.05 19.50
CA ASP A 2 -14.42 -7.92 18.72
C ASP A 2 -14.06 -7.69 17.24
N ASP A 3 -14.56 -8.54 16.34
CA ASP A 3 -14.25 -8.48 14.91
C ASP A 3 -14.57 -7.11 14.33
N ALA A 4 -15.59 -6.43 14.86
CA ALA A 4 -15.94 -5.07 14.48
C ALA A 4 -14.82 -4.07 14.83
N ILE A 5 -14.22 -4.18 16.02
CA ILE A 5 -13.12 -3.32 16.46
C ILE A 5 -11.89 -3.56 15.58
N ALA A 6 -11.58 -4.82 15.25
CA ALA A 6 -10.48 -5.15 14.35
C ALA A 6 -10.65 -4.49 12.98
N TRP A 7 -11.85 -4.57 12.40
CA TRP A 7 -12.17 -3.92 11.13
C TRP A 7 -12.08 -2.40 11.19
N ILE A 8 -12.54 -1.77 12.28
CA ILE A 8 -12.40 -0.32 12.48
C ILE A 8 -10.93 0.08 12.54
N ILE A 9 -10.10 -0.68 13.24
CA ILE A 9 -8.64 -0.41 13.31
C ILE A 9 -8.02 -0.57 11.91
N ILE A 10 -8.35 -1.65 11.19
CA ILE A 10 -7.83 -1.87 9.83
C ILE A 10 -8.25 -0.71 8.91
N VAL A 11 -9.54 -0.39 8.82
CA VAL A 11 -10.00 0.70 7.94
C VAL A 11 -9.43 2.05 8.39
N GLY A 12 -9.40 2.32 9.69
CA GLY A 12 -8.96 3.60 10.26
C GLY A 12 -7.45 3.84 10.24
N PHE A 13 -6.63 2.78 10.25
CA PHE A 13 -5.17 2.91 10.28
C PHE A 13 -4.49 2.33 9.06
N TYR A 14 -4.86 1.12 8.63
CA TYR A 14 -4.21 0.46 7.50
C TYR A 14 -4.40 1.24 6.21
N ALA A 15 -5.65 1.61 5.88
CA ALA A 15 -5.91 2.32 4.64
C ALA A 15 -5.15 3.66 4.59
N PRO A 16 -5.22 4.57 5.59
CA PRO A 16 -4.42 5.79 5.58
C PRO A 16 -2.92 5.52 5.45
N LEU A 17 -2.38 4.56 6.19
CA LEU A 17 -0.95 4.27 6.20
C LEU A 17 -0.45 3.71 4.86
N HIS A 18 -1.26 2.88 4.20
CA HIS A 18 -0.97 2.26 2.90
C HIS A 18 -0.93 3.26 1.74
N TYR A 19 -1.62 4.41 1.87
CA TYR A 19 -1.52 5.54 0.93
C TYR A 19 -0.46 6.55 1.33
N LEU A 20 -0.38 6.88 2.63
CA LEU A 20 0.43 7.98 3.11
C LEU A 20 1.92 7.67 3.00
N LEU A 21 2.36 6.47 3.36
CA LEU A 21 3.80 6.16 3.33
C LEU A 21 4.38 6.19 1.90
N PRO A 22 3.75 5.59 0.87
CA PRO A 22 4.27 5.65 -0.50
C PRO A 22 4.31 7.09 -1.04
N LEU A 23 3.30 7.90 -0.75
CA LEU A 23 3.26 9.31 -1.10
C LEU A 23 4.39 10.10 -0.42
N LEU A 24 4.61 9.87 0.88
CA LEU A 24 5.70 10.50 1.63
C LEU A 24 7.06 10.14 1.05
N VAL A 25 7.25 8.88 0.66
CA VAL A 25 8.49 8.45 -0.02
C VAL A 25 8.69 9.24 -1.30
N VAL A 26 7.70 9.31 -2.19
CA VAL A 26 7.80 10.07 -3.45
C VAL A 26 8.05 11.56 -3.18
N PHE A 27 7.41 12.13 -2.16
CA PHE A 27 7.55 13.55 -1.80
C PHE A 27 8.96 13.88 -1.25
N ILE A 28 9.47 13.08 -0.31
CA ILE A 28 10.76 13.31 0.37
C ILE A 28 11.94 12.96 -0.54
N THR A 29 11.84 11.89 -1.32
CA THR A 29 12.93 11.43 -2.20
C THR A 29 12.87 12.02 -3.62
N GLY A 30 11.89 12.88 -3.91
CA GLY A 30 11.66 13.44 -5.24
C GLY A 30 12.71 14.50 -5.61
N ARG A 31 13.74 14.11 -6.39
CA ARG A 31 14.61 15.04 -7.13
C ARG A 31 14.13 15.32 -8.56
N GLU A 32 13.03 14.66 -8.94
CA GLU A 32 12.43 14.74 -10.27
C GLU A 32 11.75 16.09 -10.53
N SER A 33 11.57 16.45 -11.80
CA SER A 33 10.76 17.61 -12.19
C SER A 33 9.33 17.53 -11.62
N GLU A 34 8.66 18.68 -11.43
CA GLU A 34 7.31 18.71 -10.84
C GLU A 34 6.31 17.81 -11.59
N ARG A 35 6.43 17.76 -12.93
CA ARG A 35 5.60 16.91 -13.80
C ARG A 35 5.84 15.43 -13.54
N ALA A 36 7.11 15.01 -13.51
CA ALA A 36 7.48 13.61 -13.22
C ALA A 36 7.06 13.19 -11.80
N ARG A 37 7.20 14.09 -10.82
CA ARG A 37 6.75 13.85 -9.44
C ARG A 37 5.23 13.65 -9.36
N ARG A 38 4.42 14.46 -10.05
CA ARG A 38 2.96 14.30 -10.09
C ARG A 38 2.55 12.96 -10.72
N ASP A 39 3.24 12.52 -11.77
CA ASP A 39 2.95 11.23 -12.40
C ASP A 39 3.28 10.06 -11.46
N LEU A 40 4.44 10.11 -10.80
CA LEU A 40 4.83 9.12 -9.78
C LEU A 40 3.84 9.08 -8.60
N MET A 41 3.35 10.24 -8.14
CA MET A 41 2.33 10.30 -7.08
C MET A 41 1.01 9.66 -7.53
N ARG A 42 0.54 9.96 -8.75
CA ARG A 42 -0.69 9.36 -9.29
C ARG A 42 -0.56 7.85 -9.42
N ARG A 43 0.57 7.36 -9.93
CA ARG A 43 0.86 5.92 -10.02
C ARG A 43 0.91 5.29 -8.65
N ALA A 44 1.63 5.88 -7.70
CA ALA A 44 1.70 5.37 -6.33
C ALA A 44 0.30 5.28 -5.68
N LEU A 45 -0.58 6.25 -5.91
CA LEU A 45 -1.97 6.21 -5.45
C LEU A 45 -2.77 5.05 -6.09
N ILE A 46 -2.66 4.86 -7.40
CA ILE A 46 -3.32 3.77 -8.11
C ILE A 46 -2.81 2.41 -7.60
N ASP A 47 -1.49 2.30 -7.40
CA ASP A 47 -0.83 1.08 -6.93
C ASP A 47 -1.22 0.73 -5.50
N SER A 48 -1.25 1.73 -4.62
CA SER A 48 -1.76 1.59 -3.25
C SER A 48 -3.23 1.18 -3.25
N THR A 49 -4.07 1.77 -4.11
CA THR A 49 -5.49 1.40 -4.22
C THR A 49 -5.66 -0.05 -4.64
N LEU A 50 -4.97 -0.46 -5.72
CA LEU A 50 -5.10 -1.80 -6.29
C LEU A 50 -4.60 -2.86 -5.30
N SER A 51 -3.43 -2.64 -4.71
CA SER A 51 -2.86 -3.56 -3.71
C SER A 51 -3.72 -3.64 -2.44
N MET A 52 -4.28 -2.52 -1.98
CA MET A 52 -5.19 -2.50 -0.84
C MET A 52 -6.47 -3.31 -1.13
N LEU A 53 -7.12 -3.12 -2.27
CA LEU A 53 -8.33 -3.87 -2.63
C LEU A 53 -8.08 -5.39 -2.67
N VAL A 54 -6.95 -5.80 -3.27
CA VAL A 54 -6.54 -7.20 -3.32
C VAL A 54 -6.27 -7.74 -1.91
N ALA A 55 -5.54 -7.00 -1.09
CA ALA A 55 -5.25 -7.41 0.29
C ALA A 55 -6.51 -7.54 1.13
N PHE A 56 -7.45 -6.58 1.03
CA PHE A 56 -8.73 -6.65 1.72
C PHE A 56 -9.55 -7.87 1.29
N ALA A 57 -9.64 -8.17 0.00
CA ALA A 57 -10.36 -9.35 -0.48
C ALA A 57 -9.79 -10.65 0.11
N ILE A 58 -8.47 -10.75 0.17
CA ILE A 58 -7.77 -11.92 0.72
C ILE A 58 -7.96 -12.01 2.24
N VAL A 59 -7.85 -10.90 2.95
CA VAL A 59 -8.05 -10.81 4.41
C VAL A 59 -9.48 -11.18 4.79
N ILE A 60 -10.49 -10.65 4.08
CA ILE A 60 -11.90 -11.04 4.30
C ILE A 60 -12.06 -12.55 4.15
N THR A 61 -11.45 -13.13 3.13
CA THR A 61 -11.53 -14.57 2.86
C THR A 61 -10.85 -15.39 3.97
N LEU A 62 -9.62 -15.03 4.35
CA LEU A 62 -8.87 -15.71 5.41
C LEU A 62 -9.54 -15.60 6.77
N THR A 63 -10.07 -14.43 7.13
CA THR A 63 -10.79 -14.24 8.39
C THR A 63 -12.08 -15.05 8.41
N ARG A 64 -12.81 -15.15 7.29
CA ARG A 64 -14.00 -16.04 7.18
C ARG A 64 -13.66 -17.52 7.35
N LEU A 65 -12.45 -17.92 6.97
CA LEU A 65 -11.93 -19.28 7.16
C LEU A 65 -11.37 -19.52 8.58
N GLY A 66 -11.43 -18.52 9.47
CA GLY A 66 -10.89 -18.60 10.83
C GLY A 66 -9.38 -18.40 10.94
N HIS A 67 -8.71 -18.01 9.86
CA HIS A 67 -7.26 -17.85 9.80
C HIS A 67 -6.83 -16.40 10.06
N MET A 68 -6.89 -15.97 11.33
CA MET A 68 -6.60 -14.59 11.70
C MET A 68 -5.12 -14.20 11.56
N LEU A 69 -4.18 -15.09 11.94
CA LEU A 69 -2.74 -14.83 11.82
C LEU A 69 -2.31 -14.64 10.34
N PRO A 70 -2.66 -15.53 9.40
CA PRO A 70 -2.36 -15.33 7.98
C PRO A 70 -2.97 -14.06 7.40
N ALA A 71 -4.19 -13.68 7.82
CA ALA A 71 -4.83 -12.45 7.38
C ALA A 71 -4.01 -11.20 7.80
N MET A 72 -3.56 -11.16 9.06
CA MET A 72 -2.73 -10.06 9.55
C MET A 72 -1.37 -9.99 8.85
N LEU A 73 -0.73 -11.15 8.61
CA LEU A 73 0.52 -11.22 7.83
C LEU A 73 0.32 -10.70 6.42
N MET A 74 -0.81 -11.00 5.79
CA MET A 74 -1.12 -10.54 4.44
C MET A 74 -1.23 -9.01 4.37
N LEU A 75 -1.87 -8.37 5.36
CA LEU A 75 -1.89 -6.92 5.48
C LEU A 75 -0.46 -6.35 5.57
N LEU A 76 0.37 -6.92 6.45
CA LEU A 76 1.73 -6.49 6.66
C LEU A 76 2.58 -6.59 5.38
N VAL A 77 2.51 -7.71 4.67
CA VAL A 77 3.25 -7.92 3.41
C VAL A 77 2.75 -6.98 2.32
N SER A 78 1.42 -6.80 2.22
CA SER A 78 0.83 -5.90 1.25
C SER A 78 1.33 -4.46 1.44
N MET A 79 1.55 -4.00 2.68
CA MET A 79 2.12 -2.67 2.93
C MET A 79 3.49 -2.44 2.28
N LEU A 80 4.31 -3.49 2.08
CA LEU A 80 5.60 -3.34 1.41
C LEU A 80 5.47 -3.17 -0.12
N TYR A 81 4.37 -3.62 -0.71
CA TYR A 81 4.20 -3.68 -2.17
C TYR A 81 4.35 -2.32 -2.87
N PRO A 82 3.70 -1.23 -2.41
CA PRO A 82 3.84 0.08 -3.05
C PRO A 82 5.28 0.61 -3.04
N PHE A 83 6.07 0.30 -2.00
CA PHE A 83 7.46 0.74 -1.89
C PHE A 83 8.37 0.04 -2.90
N LEU A 84 8.22 -1.28 -3.03
CA LEU A 84 8.98 -2.05 -4.02
C LEU A 84 8.70 -1.54 -5.44
N ARG A 85 7.43 -1.21 -5.71
CA ARG A 85 7.02 -0.69 -7.02
C ARG A 85 7.60 0.70 -7.30
N ILE A 86 7.62 1.61 -6.32
CA ILE A 86 8.27 2.93 -6.46
C ILE A 86 9.77 2.77 -6.75
N TRP A 87 10.44 1.84 -6.06
CA TRP A 87 11.86 1.61 -6.26
C TRP A 87 12.18 1.05 -7.65
N LEU A 88 11.36 0.12 -8.14
CA LEU A 88 11.46 -0.42 -9.51
C LEU A 88 11.27 0.69 -10.56
N HIS A 89 10.24 1.54 -10.43
CA HIS A 89 10.00 2.63 -11.39
C HIS A 89 11.11 3.67 -11.40
N ARG A 90 11.74 3.97 -10.25
CA ARG A 90 12.91 4.85 -10.23
C ARG A 90 14.09 4.28 -11.02
N ARG A 91 14.29 2.96 -10.99
CA ARG A 91 15.34 2.31 -11.78
C ARG A 91 15.09 2.41 -13.28
N GLU A 92 13.84 2.34 -13.73
CA GLU A 92 13.47 2.53 -15.13
C GLU A 92 13.77 3.97 -15.62
N ILE A 93 13.60 4.97 -14.75
CA ILE A 93 13.87 6.38 -15.11
C ILE A 93 15.37 6.70 -15.09
N THR A 94 16.13 6.15 -14.14
CA THR A 94 17.58 6.46 -13.99
C THR A 94 18.49 5.57 -14.86
N GLY A 95 17.95 4.49 -15.44
CA GLY A 95 18.69 3.51 -16.25
C GLY A 95 18.55 3.68 -17.77
N SER A 96 17.88 4.75 -18.23
CA SER A 96 17.84 5.17 -19.64
C SER A 96 18.73 6.38 -19.87
#